data_AF-A0A7Z0MU95-F1
#
_entry.id   AF-A0A7Z0MU95-F1
#
_cell.length_a   1.000
_cell.length_b   1.000
_cell.length_c   1.000
_cell.angle_alpha   90.00
_cell.angle_beta   90.00
_cell.angle_gamma   90.00
#
_symmetry.space_group_name_H-M   'P 1'
#
loop_
_entity.id
_entity.type
_entity.pdbx_description
1 polymer ?
#
loop_
_entity_poly.entity_id
_entity_poly.type
_entity_poly.pdbx_seq_one_letter_code
_entity_poly.pdbx_strand_id
1 'polypeptide(L)' 'MYVNRIGVASHESTVTLFEKAAQEGQDPDVKAMATKALPKLQKHLKMANSLNEKQDKN' A
#
# COMPACT_ATOMS: atom_id res chain seq x y z
N MET A 1 14.22 3.32 -12.98
CA MET A 1 14.36 1.86 -13.25
C MET A 1 14.52 1.01 -11.98
N TYR A 2 15.37 1.34 -10.98
CA TYR A 2 15.44 0.54 -9.71
C TYR A 2 14.61 1.14 -8.55
N VAL A 3 14.80 2.42 -8.24
CA VAL A 3 14.15 3.10 -7.10
C VAL A 3 12.62 3.12 -7.21
N ASN A 4 12.07 3.25 -8.42
CA ASN A 4 10.61 3.32 -8.64
C ASN A 4 9.93 1.98 -8.38
N ARG A 5 10.57 0.86 -8.78
CA ARG A 5 10.07 -0.49 -8.50
C ARG A 5 10.11 -0.82 -7.02
N ILE A 6 11.14 -0.36 -6.31
CA ILE A 6 11.21 -0.46 -4.83
C ILE A 6 10.08 0.33 -4.17
N GLY A 7 9.76 1.52 -4.69
CA GLY A 7 8.65 2.33 -4.22
C GLY A 7 7.30 1.62 -4.33
N VAL A 8 7.00 1.05 -5.51
CA VAL A 8 5.78 0.26 -5.73
C VAL A 8 5.72 -0.95 -4.79
N ALA A 9 6.77 -1.77 -4.74
CA ALA A 9 6.80 -2.97 -3.90
C ALA A 9 6.63 -2.66 -2.40
N SER A 10 7.18 -1.52 -1.94
CA SER A 10 7.01 -1.07 -0.55
C SER A 10 5.56 -0.66 -0.25
N HIS A 11 4.90 0.01 -1.20
CA HIS A 11 3.48 0.35 -1.08
C HIS A 11 2.58 -0.88 -1.10
N GLU A 12 2.84 -1.86 -1.97
CA GLU A 12 2.12 -3.14 -2.02
C GLU A 12 2.24 -3.88 -0.68
N SER A 13 3.47 -4.05 -0.19
CA SER A 13 3.73 -4.73 1.08
C SER A 13 3.01 -4.05 2.26
N THR A 14 2.98 -2.72 2.27
CA THR A 14 2.27 -1.94 3.29
C THR A 14 0.76 -2.15 3.21
N VAL A 15 0.17 -2.14 2.00
CA VAL A 15 -1.26 -2.42 1.81
C VAL A 15 -1.60 -3.82 2.31
N THR A 16 -0.84 -4.84 1.91
CA THR A 16 -1.06 -6.22 2.35
C THR A 16 -0.98 -6.38 3.87
N LEU A 17 -0.01 -5.72 4.53
CA LEU A 17 0.11 -5.75 5.99
C LEU A 17 -1.13 -5.15 6.66
N PHE A 18 -1.63 -4.03 6.14
CA PHE A 18 -2.82 -3.36 6.69
C PHE A 18 -4.11 -4.11 6.39
N GLU A 19 -4.24 -4.75 5.23
CA GLU A 19 -5.35 -5.65 4.93
C GLU A 19 -5.39 -6.81 5.92
N LYS A 20 -4.24 -7.45 6.18
CA LYS A 20 -4.13 -8.52 7.17
C LYS A 20 -4.48 -8.02 8.57
N ALA A 21 -3.95 -6.88 9.00
CA ALA A 21 -4.27 -6.30 10.30
C ALA A 21 -5.77 -5.94 10.44
N ALA A 22 -6.38 -5.44 9.35
CA ALA A 22 -7.81 -5.11 9.32
C ALA A 22 -8.72 -6.34 9.33
N GLN A 23 -8.25 -7.51 8.87
CA GLN A 23 -9.04 -8.76 8.84
C GLN A 23 -8.79 -9.63 10.06
N GLU A 24 -7.51 -9.90 10.36
CA GLU A 24 -7.03 -10.91 11.30
C GLU A 24 -6.48 -10.33 12.61
N GLY A 25 -6.39 -8.99 12.73
CA GLY A 25 -5.89 -8.33 13.93
C GLY A 25 -6.69 -8.70 15.19
N GLN A 26 -5.99 -9.12 16.24
CA GLN A 26 -6.58 -9.49 17.53
C GLN A 26 -6.89 -8.28 18.41
N ASP A 27 -6.05 -7.25 18.32
CA ASP A 27 -6.24 -5.98 19.03
C ASP A 27 -7.31 -5.14 18.29
N PRO A 28 -8.44 -4.79 18.95
CA PRO A 28 -9.52 -4.03 18.31
C PRO A 28 -9.10 -2.64 17.83
N ASP A 29 -8.19 -1.97 18.55
CA ASP A 29 -7.71 -0.63 18.19
C ASP A 29 -6.80 -0.69 16.98
N VAL A 30 -5.93 -1.71 16.91
CA VAL A 30 -5.10 -1.98 15.72
C VAL A 30 -5.97 -2.28 14.51
N LYS A 31 -7.00 -3.12 14.67
CA LYS A 31 -7.94 -3.47 13.59
C LYS A 31 -8.69 -2.25 13.07
N ALA A 32 -9.18 -1.40 13.98
CA ALA A 32 -9.87 -0.16 13.63
C ALA A 32 -8.94 0.84 12.91
N MET A 33 -7.71 1.00 13.42
CA MET A 33 -6.69 1.84 12.80
C MET A 33 -6.35 1.37 11.39
N ALA A 34 -6.10 0.06 11.21
CA ALA A 34 -5.78 -0.53 9.93
C ALA A 34 -6.93 -0.35 8.92
N THR A 35 -8.16 -0.63 9.35
CA THR A 35 -9.38 -0.44 8.53
C THR A 35 -9.54 1.01 8.08
N LYS A 36 -9.30 1.98 8.97
CA LYS A 36 -9.40 3.42 8.66
C LYS A 36 -8.30 3.90 7.70
N ALA A 37 -7.09 3.36 7.81
CA ALA A 37 -5.95 3.75 6.99
C ALA A 37 -5.97 3.12 5.59
N LEU A 38 -6.57 1.94 5.46
CA LEU A 38 -6.50 1.11 4.25
C LEU A 38 -6.90 1.82 2.94
N PRO A 39 -8.02 2.59 2.87
CA PRO A 39 -8.39 3.28 1.63
C PRO A 39 -7.33 4.29 1.16
N LYS A 40 -6.65 4.95 2.11
CA LYS A 40 -5.58 5.92 1.78
C LYS A 40 -4.34 5.21 1.24
N LEU A 41 -3.97 4.08 1.85
CA LEU A 41 -2.82 3.28 1.41
C LEU A 41 -3.05 2.68 0.01
N GLN A 42 -4.25 2.19 -0.27
CA GLN A 42 -4.65 1.73 -1.62
C GLN A 42 -4.57 2.86 -2.66
N LYS A 43 -4.99 4.08 -2.29
CA LYS A 43 -4.83 5.26 -3.16
C LYS A 43 -3.35 5.59 -3.42
N HIS A 44 -2.49 5.51 -2.40
CA HIS A 44 -1.06 5.73 -2.57
C HIS A 44 -0.42 4.69 -3.50
N LEU A 45 -0.77 3.40 -3.34
CA LEU A 45 -0.32 2.34 -4.25
C LEU A 45 -0.72 2.62 -5.69
N LYS A 46 -1.97 3.02 -5.93
CA LYS A 46 -2.43 3.39 -7.29
C LYS A 46 -1.60 4.52 -7.89
N MET A 47 -1.26 5.54 -7.11
CA MET A 47 -0.40 6.64 -7.58
C MET A 47 1.03 6.17 -7.88
N ALA A 48 1.60 5.31 -7.04
CA ALA A 48 2.93 4.73 -7.26
C ALA A 48 2.97 3.91 -8.57
N ASN A 49 1.96 3.09 -8.82
CA ASN A 49 1.82 2.33 -10.07
C ASN A 49 1.73 3.26 -11.29
N SER A 50 0.89 4.29 -11.24
CA SER A 50 0.79 5.27 -12.33
C SER A 50 2.09 6.02 -12.61
N LEU A 51 2.91 6.29 -11.58
CA LEU A 51 4.22 6.91 -11.76
C LEU A 51 5.21 5.93 -12.38
N ASN A 52 5.26 4.68 -11.93
CA ASN A 52 6.13 3.66 -12.50
C ASN A 52 5.81 3.41 -13.99
N GLU A 53 4.53 3.28 -14.34
CA GLU A 53 4.10 3.11 -15.74
C GLU A 53 4.52 4.29 -16.64
N LYS A 54 4.46 5.52 -16.13
CA LYS A 54 4.90 6.71 -16.89
C LYS A 54 6.41 6.72 -17.09
N GLN A 55 7.18 6.22 -16.12
CA GLN A 55 8.64 6.16 -16.20
C GLN A 55 9.14 5.00 -17.06
N ASP A 56 8.42 3.88 -17.11
CA ASP A 56 8.75 2.76 -18.00
C ASP A 56 8.48 3.07 -19.48
N LYS A 57 7.69 4.11 -19.77
CA LYS A 57 7.39 4.61 -21.13
C LYS A 57 8.36 5.69 -21.65
N ASN A 58 9.30 6.14 -20.82
CA ASN A 58 10.35 7.11 -21.14
C ASN A 58 11.71 6.43 -21.25
#